data_AF-A0AA44U8Z4-F1
#
_entry.id   AF-A0AA44U8Z4-F1
#
_cell.length_a   1.000
_cell.length_b   1.000
_cell.length_c   1.000
_cell.angle_alpha   90.00
_cell.angle_beta   90.00
_cell.angle_gamma   90.00
#
_symmetry.space_group_name_H-M   'P 1'
#
loop_
_entity.id
_entity.type
_entity.pdbx_description
1 polymer ?
#
loop_
_entity_poly.entity_id
_entity_poly.type
_entity_poly.pdbx_seq_one_letter_code
_entity_poly.pdbx_strand_id
1 'polypeptide(L)'
;MIIGGIGGARTQTGLRFEERTDLRKLFEEIPGYDLRKTDDNAGYEVWFNGELKAYCFKKYEFYRFLERLEYNINWKDHLSKRLLPDNGLFIIIRDTLFIIEIKFQQTPGSVDEKLQTCDFKRKQYTKLVHSLGWRVGYVYVLNDWFTKPEY
;
A
#
# COMPACT_ATOMS: atom_id res chain seq x y z
N MET A 1 17.20 -15.92 16.92
CA MET A 1 17.77 -15.37 18.18
C MET A 1 19.29 -15.58 18.11
N ILE A 2 20.24 -14.67 18.34
CA ILE A 2 20.43 -13.32 18.94
C ILE A 2 21.69 -12.74 18.21
N ILE A 3 21.83 -11.44 17.90
CA ILE A 3 22.47 -10.39 18.74
C ILE A 3 21.68 -9.08 18.63
N GLY A 4 21.27 -8.53 19.78
CA GLY A 4 20.78 -7.15 19.90
C GLY A 4 19.29 -6.98 19.60
N GLY A 5 18.43 -7.49 20.48
CA GLY A 5 17.00 -7.27 20.40
C GLY A 5 16.61 -5.82 20.59
N ILE A 6 16.33 -5.11 19.50
CA ILE A 6 15.41 -3.97 19.41
C ILE A 6 14.81 -4.03 18.00
N GLY A 7 13.50 -4.30 17.90
CA GLY A 7 12.62 -4.07 16.76
C GLY A 7 13.17 -4.31 15.34
N GLY A 8 12.53 -5.19 14.57
CA GLY A 8 12.71 -5.32 13.12
C GLY A 8 12.31 -4.09 12.29
N ALA A 9 12.32 -2.90 12.91
CA ALA A 9 12.08 -1.61 12.30
C ALA A 9 13.43 -0.92 12.07
N ARG A 10 13.79 -0.77 10.79
CA ARG A 10 14.85 0.13 10.28
C ARG A 10 16.29 -0.39 10.32
N THR A 11 16.61 -1.35 9.46
CA THR A 11 17.95 -1.35 8.86
C THR A 11 18.02 -0.22 7.83
N GLN A 12 19.12 0.54 7.78
CA GLN A 12 19.29 1.64 6.80
C GLN A 12 19.06 1.17 5.36
N THR A 13 19.39 -0.09 5.07
CA THR A 13 19.18 -0.74 3.77
C THR A 13 17.70 -0.97 3.45
N GLY A 14 16.91 -1.43 4.43
CA GLY A 14 15.45 -1.59 4.26
C GLY A 14 14.75 -0.25 4.04
N LEU A 15 15.14 0.79 4.79
CA LEU A 15 14.63 2.15 4.59
C LEU A 15 14.94 2.69 3.18
N ARG A 16 16.17 2.49 2.68
CA ARG A 16 16.54 2.90 1.32
C ARG A 16 15.75 2.14 0.24
N PHE A 17 15.44 0.87 0.46
CA PHE A 17 14.62 0.09 -0.47
C PHE A 17 13.17 0.58 -0.48
N GLU A 18 12.60 0.86 0.69
CA GLU A 18 11.27 1.45 0.84
C GLU A 18 11.19 2.84 0.19
N GLU A 19 12.23 3.69 0.35
CA GLU A 19 12.31 5.02 -0.27
C GLU A 19 12.47 4.98 -1.79
N ARG A 20 13.14 3.95 -2.34
CA ARG A 20 13.21 3.72 -3.80
C ARG A 20 11.88 3.22 -4.36
N THR A 21 11.04 2.62 -3.54
CA THR A 21 9.73 2.08 -3.91
C THR A 21 8.60 3.03 -3.50
N ASP A 22 8.89 4.33 -3.38
CA ASP A 22 7.87 5.34 -3.17
C ASP A 22 7.11 5.57 -4.49
N LEU A 23 5.86 5.13 -4.56
CA LEU A 23 4.99 5.33 -5.73
C LEU A 23 4.97 6.78 -6.21
N ARG A 24 5.15 7.74 -5.30
CA ARG A 24 5.13 9.17 -5.67
C ARG A 24 6.27 9.52 -6.61
N LYS A 25 7.49 9.13 -6.25
CA LYS A 25 8.68 9.37 -7.07
C LYS A 25 8.54 8.68 -8.44
N LEU A 26 7.97 7.48 -8.45
CA LEU A 26 7.75 6.73 -9.69
C LEU A 26 6.82 7.47 -10.66
N PHE A 27 5.73 8.07 -10.19
CA PHE A 27 4.86 8.87 -11.06
C PHE A 27 5.54 10.17 -11.51
N GLU A 28 6.29 10.85 -10.63
CA GLU A 28 7.04 12.07 -10.97
C GLU A 28 8.10 11.85 -12.06
N GLU A 29 8.64 10.63 -12.16
CA GLU A 29 9.64 10.27 -13.18
C GLU A 29 9.04 9.96 -14.57
N ILE A 30 7.72 9.70 -14.66
CA ILE A 30 7.08 9.32 -15.92
C ILE A 30 6.45 10.56 -16.60
N PRO A 31 6.89 10.93 -17.82
CA PRO A 31 6.33 12.08 -18.53
C PRO A 31 4.81 12.01 -18.69
N GLY A 32 4.15 13.14 -18.45
CA GLY A 32 2.69 13.30 -18.56
C GLY A 32 1.93 13.03 -17.27
N TYR A 33 2.56 12.41 -16.26
CA TYR A 33 1.98 12.29 -14.92
C TYR A 33 2.24 13.53 -14.07
N ASP A 34 1.25 13.87 -13.24
CA ASP A 34 1.30 14.96 -12.26
C ASP A 34 0.63 14.50 -10.97
N LEU A 35 1.32 14.70 -9.83
CA LEU A 35 0.82 14.35 -8.51
C LEU A 35 0.40 15.60 -7.76
N ARG A 36 -0.88 15.65 -7.37
CA ARG A 36 -1.43 16.78 -6.61
C ARG A 36 -1.83 16.31 -5.23
N LYS A 37 -1.31 16.97 -4.21
CA LYS A 37 -1.69 16.65 -2.83
C LYS A 37 -3.16 17.01 -2.62
N THR A 38 -3.89 16.17 -1.90
CA THR A 38 -5.29 16.43 -1.57
C THR A 38 -5.40 17.35 -0.33
N ASP A 39 -6.38 18.24 -0.32
CA ASP A 39 -6.57 19.23 0.76
C ASP A 39 -6.90 18.57 2.11
N ASP A 40 -7.58 17.45 2.08
CA ASP A 40 -7.97 16.63 3.25
C ASP A 40 -6.81 15.77 3.80
N ASN A 41 -5.61 15.90 3.24
CA ASN A 41 -4.45 15.04 3.54
C ASN A 41 -4.75 13.54 3.39
N ALA A 42 -5.69 13.15 2.52
CA ALA A 42 -5.97 11.76 2.17
C ALA A 42 -5.02 11.18 1.12
N GLY A 43 -3.93 11.89 0.79
CA GLY A 43 -2.87 11.41 -0.08
C GLY A 43 -2.69 12.34 -1.27
N TYR A 44 -2.63 11.76 -2.47
CA TYR A 44 -2.41 12.47 -3.71
C TYR A 44 -3.37 11.99 -4.79
N GLU A 45 -3.80 12.93 -5.62
CA GLU A 45 -4.38 12.68 -6.92
C GLU A 45 -3.28 12.40 -7.95
N VAL A 46 -3.53 11.41 -8.80
CA VAL A 46 -2.65 11.03 -9.91
C VAL A 46 -3.31 11.46 -11.20
N TRP A 47 -2.80 12.52 -11.80
CA TRP A 47 -3.25 13.09 -13.06
C TRP A 47 -2.37 12.58 -14.20
N PHE A 48 -2.95 12.27 -15.35
CA PHE A 48 -2.22 11.98 -16.58
C PHE A 48 -2.76 12.84 -17.71
N ASN A 49 -1.91 13.67 -18.32
CA ASN A 49 -2.28 14.60 -19.38
C ASN A 49 -3.50 15.49 -19.04
N GLY A 50 -3.57 15.96 -17.80
CA GLY A 50 -4.65 16.84 -17.33
C GLY A 50 -5.94 16.14 -16.90
N GLU A 51 -5.98 14.80 -16.93
CA GLU A 51 -7.14 14.02 -16.45
C GLU A 51 -6.80 13.24 -15.18
N LEU A 52 -7.69 13.30 -14.19
CA LEU A 52 -7.55 12.52 -12.97
C LEU A 52 -7.77 11.02 -13.26
N LYS A 53 -6.76 10.20 -12.99
CA LYS A 53 -6.80 8.75 -13.28
C LYS A 53 -6.84 7.88 -12.04
N ALA A 54 -6.20 8.31 -10.96
CA ALA A 54 -6.11 7.53 -9.74
C ALA A 54 -5.90 8.40 -8.50
N TYR A 55 -5.98 7.77 -7.33
CA TYR A 55 -5.53 8.33 -6.06
C TYR A 55 -4.47 7.40 -5.48
N CYS A 56 -3.44 7.96 -4.86
CA CYS A 56 -2.46 7.20 -4.09
C CYS A 56 -2.36 7.69 -2.65
N PHE A 57 -2.11 6.77 -1.73
CA PHE A 57 -2.14 7.02 -0.30
C PHE A 57 -1.28 6.03 0.48
N LYS A 58 -0.86 6.41 1.68
CA LYS A 58 -0.08 5.57 2.59
C LYS A 58 -0.71 5.53 3.98
N LYS A 59 -0.63 4.36 4.63
CA LYS A 59 -0.99 4.19 6.05
C LYS A 59 -2.37 4.77 6.36
N TYR A 60 -2.43 5.87 7.11
CA TYR A 60 -3.67 6.51 7.55
C TYR A 60 -4.34 7.36 6.47
N GLU A 61 -3.62 7.77 5.42
CA GLU A 61 -4.18 8.52 4.28
C GLU A 61 -5.28 7.70 3.60
N PHE A 62 -5.10 6.38 3.49
CA PHE A 62 -6.11 5.46 2.95
C PHE A 62 -7.45 5.58 3.68
N TYR A 63 -7.42 5.67 5.01
CA TYR A 63 -8.64 5.71 5.81
C TYR A 63 -9.32 7.08 5.69
N ARG A 64 -8.55 8.17 5.65
CA ARG A 64 -9.12 9.50 5.37
C ARG A 64 -9.76 9.57 3.98
N PHE A 65 -9.14 8.93 2.99
CA PHE A 65 -9.70 8.81 1.65
C PHE A 65 -11.06 8.10 1.69
N LEU A 66 -11.14 6.97 2.38
CA LEU A 66 -12.39 6.20 2.53
C LEU A 66 -13.48 6.92 3.34
N GLU A 67 -13.10 7.80 4.27
CA GLU A 67 -14.02 8.59 5.10
C GLU A 67 -14.66 9.77 4.35
N ARG A 68 -14.20 10.10 3.13
CA ARG A 68 -14.79 11.17 2.30
C ARG A 68 -16.28 10.94 2.07
N LEU A 69 -17.03 12.03 1.93
CA LEU A 69 -18.49 11.98 1.81
C LEU A 69 -18.98 11.12 0.64
N GLU A 70 -18.20 11.03 -0.45
CA GLU A 70 -18.56 10.24 -1.62
C GLU A 70 -18.48 8.72 -1.37
N TYR A 71 -17.66 8.27 -0.41
CA TYR A 71 -17.48 6.85 -0.09
C TYR A 71 -18.08 6.47 1.26
N ASN A 72 -18.01 7.37 2.24
CA ASN A 72 -18.61 7.27 3.57
C ASN A 72 -18.32 5.94 4.28
N ILE A 73 -17.08 5.46 4.22
CA ILE A 73 -16.66 4.21 4.86
C ILE A 73 -15.95 4.51 6.19
N ASN A 74 -16.60 4.13 7.29
CA ASN A 74 -15.97 4.08 8.61
C ASN A 74 -15.40 2.69 8.87
N TRP A 75 -14.06 2.58 8.90
CA TRP A 75 -13.39 1.28 9.03
C TRP A 75 -13.76 0.48 10.28
N LYS A 76 -14.19 1.14 11.36
CA LYS A 76 -14.53 0.49 12.63
C LYS A 76 -15.73 -0.44 12.51
N ASP A 77 -16.59 -0.19 11.51
CA ASP A 77 -17.78 -1.01 11.26
C ASP A 77 -17.43 -2.32 10.54
N HIS A 78 -16.21 -2.41 9.99
CA HIS A 78 -15.75 -3.53 9.18
C HIS A 78 -14.62 -4.32 9.84
N LEU A 79 -13.68 -3.64 10.52
CA LEU A 79 -12.45 -4.25 11.02
C LEU A 79 -12.28 -4.04 12.53
N SER A 80 -11.74 -5.06 13.21
CA SER A 80 -11.34 -4.96 14.61
C SER A 80 -10.07 -4.12 14.81
N LYS A 81 -9.21 -4.05 13.79
CA LYS A 81 -7.98 -3.24 13.80
C LYS A 81 -7.63 -2.78 12.39
N ARG A 82 -7.15 -1.54 12.27
CA ARG A 82 -6.66 -0.98 11.00
C ARG A 82 -5.46 -1.76 10.47
N LEU A 83 -5.49 -2.04 9.17
CA LEU A 83 -4.38 -2.54 8.38
C LEU A 83 -3.78 -1.35 7.63
N LEU A 84 -2.55 -0.98 7.96
CA LEU A 84 -1.89 0.18 7.35
C LEU A 84 -1.12 -0.29 6.10
N PRO A 85 -1.57 0.07 4.88
CA PRO A 85 -0.83 -0.28 3.68
C PRO A 85 0.46 0.55 3.59
N ASP A 86 1.53 -0.03 3.04
CA ASP A 86 2.76 0.72 2.74
C ASP A 86 2.45 1.75 1.65
N ASN A 87 1.80 1.30 0.59
CA ASN A 87 1.21 2.13 -0.44
C ASN A 87 -0.16 1.58 -0.86
N GLY A 88 -1.05 2.48 -1.27
CA GLY A 88 -2.30 2.13 -1.92
C GLY A 88 -2.53 2.99 -3.15
N LEU A 89 -3.18 2.42 -4.15
CA LEU A 89 -3.50 3.05 -5.42
C LEU A 89 -4.92 2.68 -5.84
N PHE A 90 -5.82 3.65 -5.88
CA PHE A 90 -7.17 3.47 -6.38
C PHE A 90 -7.28 3.98 -7.81
N ILE A 91 -7.52 3.08 -8.77
CA ILE A 91 -7.68 3.41 -10.19
C ILE A 91 -9.17 3.62 -10.50
N ILE A 92 -9.53 4.87 -10.83
CA ILE A 92 -10.93 5.32 -10.94
C ILE A 92 -11.67 4.56 -12.04
N ILE A 93 -11.12 4.51 -13.26
CA ILE A 93 -11.81 3.90 -14.42
C ILE A 93 -12.07 2.40 -14.27
N ARG A 94 -11.42 1.73 -13.31
CA ARG A 94 -11.55 0.28 -13.09
C ARG A 94 -12.20 -0.06 -11.76
N ASP A 95 -12.55 0.94 -10.95
CA ASP A 95 -12.98 0.76 -9.56
C ASP A 95 -12.10 -0.26 -8.82
N THR A 96 -10.78 -0.16 -9.01
CA THR A 96 -9.82 -1.15 -8.50
C THR A 96 -8.86 -0.50 -7.53
N LEU A 97 -8.90 -0.97 -6.28
CA LEU A 97 -7.99 -0.64 -5.20
C LEU A 97 -6.81 -1.63 -5.19
N PHE A 98 -5.61 -1.14 -5.46
CA PHE A 98 -4.38 -1.89 -5.25
C PHE A 98 -3.81 -1.56 -3.87
N ILE A 99 -3.57 -2.58 -3.06
CA ILE A 99 -2.78 -2.50 -1.84
C ILE A 99 -1.40 -3.06 -2.16
N ILE A 100 -0.38 -2.24 -1.99
CA ILE A 100 1.00 -2.57 -2.35
C ILE A 100 1.81 -2.61 -1.07
N GLU A 101 2.39 -3.77 -0.77
CA GLU A 101 3.23 -3.97 0.40
C GLU A 101 4.66 -4.32 0.02
N ILE A 102 5.57 -3.58 0.62
CA ILE A 102 7.00 -3.74 0.37
C ILE A 102 7.53 -4.71 1.43
N LYS A 103 8.30 -5.70 0.99
CA LYS A 103 8.92 -6.68 1.89
C LYS A 103 10.39 -6.81 1.52
N PHE A 104 11.23 -6.50 2.49
CA PHE A 104 12.68 -6.56 2.38
C PHE A 104 13.21 -7.58 3.36
N GLN A 105 14.11 -8.45 2.90
CA GLN A 105 14.73 -9.49 3.72
C GLN A 105 16.22 -9.64 3.38
N GLN A 106 17.04 -9.92 4.38
CA GLN A 106 18.50 -10.13 4.22
C GLN A 106 19.02 -11.37 4.95
N THR A 107 18.25 -11.89 5.89
CA THR A 107 18.57 -13.10 6.65
C THR A 107 17.31 -13.95 6.78
N PRO A 108 17.41 -15.28 6.98
CA PRO A 108 16.23 -16.11 7.20
C PRO A 108 15.43 -15.61 8.41
N GLY A 109 14.10 -15.58 8.34
CA GLY A 109 13.30 -15.10 9.46
C GLY A 109 11.86 -14.73 9.13
N SER A 110 11.23 -13.99 10.04
CA SER A 110 9.77 -13.71 10.11
C SER A 110 9.09 -13.10 8.88
N VAL A 111 9.81 -12.75 7.81
CA VAL A 111 9.16 -12.28 6.58
C VAL A 111 8.52 -13.44 5.82
N ASP A 112 9.05 -14.65 5.95
CA ASP A 112 8.52 -15.85 5.32
C ASP A 112 7.10 -16.17 5.82
N GLU A 113 6.85 -15.99 7.12
CA GLU A 113 5.52 -16.10 7.75
C GLU A 113 4.56 -15.00 7.24
N LYS A 114 5.07 -13.79 6.98
CA LYS A 114 4.23 -12.65 6.55
C LYS A 114 3.70 -12.82 5.13
N LEU A 115 4.46 -13.45 4.24
CA LEU A 115 4.01 -13.73 2.86
C LEU A 115 2.74 -14.60 2.85
N GLN A 116 2.59 -15.50 3.84
CA GLN A 116 1.42 -16.38 3.96
C GLN A 116 0.12 -15.64 4.35
N THR A 117 0.22 -14.43 4.91
CA THR A 117 -0.94 -13.66 5.39
C THR A 117 -1.63 -12.81 4.31
N CYS A 118 -1.16 -12.88 3.06
CA CYS A 118 -1.61 -12.01 1.98
C CYS A 118 -3.11 -12.15 1.71
N ASP A 119 -3.64 -13.37 1.69
CA ASP A 119 -5.05 -13.61 1.39
C ASP A 119 -5.96 -13.07 2.50
N PHE A 120 -5.57 -13.25 3.77
CA PHE A 120 -6.29 -12.68 4.89
C PHE A 120 -6.36 -11.15 4.78
N LYS A 121 -5.22 -10.48 4.55
CA LYS A 121 -5.17 -9.02 4.40
C LYS A 121 -6.02 -8.55 3.21
N ARG A 122 -5.90 -9.20 2.05
CA ARG A 122 -6.72 -8.90 0.86
C ARG A 122 -8.21 -8.99 1.17
N LYS A 123 -8.65 -10.03 1.89
CA LYS A 123 -10.05 -10.19 2.32
C LYS A 123 -10.50 -9.06 3.26
N GLN A 124 -9.65 -8.62 4.19
CA GLN A 124 -9.98 -7.49 5.07
C GLN A 124 -10.13 -6.18 4.29
N TYR A 125 -9.24 -5.88 3.34
CA TYR A 125 -9.41 -4.71 2.48
C TYR A 125 -10.65 -4.83 1.58
N THR A 126 -10.95 -6.03 1.07
CA THR A 126 -12.17 -6.27 0.29
C THR A 126 -13.40 -5.97 1.14
N LYS A 127 -13.44 -6.40 2.41
CA LYS A 127 -14.55 -6.11 3.32
C LYS A 127 -14.78 -4.61 3.53
N LEU A 128 -13.73 -3.78 3.51
CA LEU A 128 -13.86 -2.33 3.67
C LEU A 128 -14.56 -1.67 2.48
N VAL A 129 -14.26 -2.11 1.26
CA VAL A 129 -14.71 -1.44 0.03
C VAL A 129 -15.78 -2.21 -0.73
N HIS A 130 -16.28 -3.31 -0.16
CA HIS A 130 -17.28 -4.17 -0.79
C HIS A 130 -18.58 -3.42 -1.12
N SER A 131 -19.05 -2.54 -0.23
CA SER A 131 -20.25 -1.72 -0.45
C SER A 131 -20.11 -0.73 -1.60
N LEU A 132 -18.87 -0.37 -1.96
CA LEU A 132 -18.56 0.51 -3.09
C LEU A 132 -18.46 -0.26 -4.42
N GLY A 133 -18.55 -1.60 -4.38
CA GLY A 133 -18.37 -2.45 -5.57
C GLY A 133 -16.92 -2.54 -6.07
N TRP A 134 -15.96 -2.08 -5.28
CA TRP A 134 -14.56 -2.02 -5.72
C TRP A 134 -13.87 -3.38 -5.71
N ARG A 135 -13.02 -3.59 -6.71
CA ARG A 135 -12.10 -4.74 -6.77
C ARG A 135 -10.86 -4.45 -5.93
N VAL A 136 -10.31 -5.47 -5.29
CA VAL A 136 -9.06 -5.34 -4.52
C VAL A 136 -7.95 -6.21 -5.11
N GLY A 137 -6.90 -5.56 -5.58
CA GLY A 137 -5.61 -6.16 -5.89
C GLY A 137 -4.68 -6.07 -4.69
N TYR A 138 -3.94 -7.13 -4.38
CA TYR A 138 -2.96 -7.14 -3.30
C TYR A 138 -1.61 -7.56 -3.88
N VAL A 139 -0.63 -6.65 -3.85
CA VAL A 139 0.65 -6.78 -4.57
C VAL A 139 1.79 -6.72 -3.58
N TYR A 140 2.74 -7.64 -3.71
CA TYR A 140 4.01 -7.55 -3.00
C TYR A 140 5.11 -6.99 -3.90
N VAL A 141 5.91 -6.08 -3.36
CA VAL A 141 7.20 -5.69 -3.92
C VAL A 141 8.29 -6.31 -3.04
N LEU A 142 8.96 -7.31 -3.59
CA LEU A 142 9.95 -8.13 -2.91
C LEU A 142 11.36 -7.75 -3.37
N ASN A 143 12.34 -7.79 -2.48
CA ASN A 143 13.75 -7.66 -2.87
C ASN A 143 14.34 -9.00 -3.35
N ASP A 144 15.56 -8.95 -3.90
CA ASP A 144 16.24 -10.10 -4.51
C ASP A 144 16.37 -11.34 -3.60
N TRP A 145 16.25 -11.18 -2.28
CA TRP A 145 16.22 -12.31 -1.35
C TRP A 145 15.17 -13.36 -1.72
N PHE A 146 14.02 -12.94 -2.25
CA PHE A 146 12.90 -13.81 -2.58
C PHE A 146 13.01 -14.44 -3.98
N THR A 147 14.14 -14.26 -4.67
CA THR A 147 14.42 -14.94 -5.95
C THR A 147 14.96 -16.36 -5.77
N LYS A 148 15.16 -16.78 -4.52
CA LYS A 148 15.67 -18.12 -4.21
C LYS A 148 14.61 -19.19 -4.48
N PRO A 149 15.01 -20.43 -4.83
CA PRO A 149 14.09 -21.50 -5.23
C PRO A 149 13.05 -21.90 -4.18
N GLU A 150 13.27 -21.62 -2.90
CA GLU A 150 12.35 -21.96 -1.81
C GLU A 150 11.06 -21.10 -1.75
N TYR A 151 10.90 -20.09 -2.61
CA TYR A 151 9.75 -19.16 -2.63
C TYR A 151 8.88 -19.28 -3.89
#